data_AF-A0A4S8LML4-F1
#
_entry.id   AF-A0A4S8LML4-F1
#
_cell.length_a   1.000
_cell.length_b   1.000
_cell.length_c   1.000
_cell.angle_alpha   90.00
_cell.angle_beta   90.00
_cell.angle_gamma   90.00
#
_symmetry.space_group_name_H-M   'P 1'
#
loop_
_entity.id
_entity.type
_entity.pdbx_description
1 polymer ?
#
loop_
_entity_poly.entity_id
_entity_poly.type
_entity_poly.pdbx_seq_one_letter_code
_entity_poly.pdbx_strand_id
1 'polypeptide(L)'
;MNYVSYLVLSPASSALWAAMLSRLLAKKSKRKLEITDLQLPWRPLWGALKKELWVKKRVRDSSRNVVNVLLYIAAQCKRYYSEDEIPSTLDEFLPLMTQDVRLSLQIVSMLLIEHPLNASTTAGHADSMADRQSLKIKKSINRQQALSKIMVYSISADDPIREIVNDKSPIALDTLERLITSTESFFHPSNSGQWTSAVNNFIVMTNARVLSVKLTSFLQHLTGEFIERWHEEQQETCKTPVTQWLTRALRRAFVNISRTPALLGMFSKHPISLGLAQGSLRAMTLLGPNIIMPEFLECAYGGLEVVNETHRTTAVLSTLTGIDRPLSTEKVWLAGRKHVVPLLELRIPGIDINDPNKTIFATMFIVAFLQNIKVGDLSSCF
;
A
#
# COMPACT_ATOMS: atom_id res chain seq x y z
N MET A 1 11.23 -26.14 30.22
CA MET A 1 11.19 -24.89 31.02
C MET A 1 10.48 -23.81 30.21
N ASN A 2 9.38 -23.23 30.72
CA ASN A 2 8.55 -22.29 29.96
C ASN A 2 9.06 -20.84 30.06
N TYR A 3 10.07 -20.50 29.25
CA TYR A 3 10.63 -19.14 29.21
C TYR A 3 9.59 -18.06 28.84
N VAL A 4 8.53 -18.41 28.09
CA VAL A 4 7.47 -17.47 27.71
C VAL A 4 6.58 -17.05 28.90
N SER A 5 6.57 -17.81 30.00
CA SER A 5 5.81 -17.45 31.22
C SER A 5 6.33 -16.17 31.89
N TYR A 6 7.63 -15.87 31.74
CA TYR A 6 8.29 -14.70 32.36
C TYR A 6 8.13 -13.40 31.57
N LEU A 7 7.45 -13.43 30.41
CA LEU A 7 7.32 -12.28 29.49
C LEU A 7 6.53 -11.07 30.06
N VAL A 8 5.86 -11.25 31.20
CA VAL A 8 4.77 -10.38 31.71
C VAL A 8 5.12 -9.69 33.05
N LEU A 9 6.40 -9.61 33.43
CA LEU A 9 6.81 -9.07 34.74
C LEU A 9 7.25 -7.60 34.76
N SER A 10 7.63 -6.97 33.63
CA SER A 10 7.66 -5.50 33.53
C SER A 10 7.63 -4.99 32.08
N PRO A 11 7.01 -3.83 31.78
CA PRO A 11 6.98 -3.27 30.42
C PRO A 11 8.38 -3.00 29.81
N ALA A 12 9.35 -2.60 30.64
CA ALA A 12 10.73 -2.39 30.20
C ALA A 12 11.42 -3.71 29.84
N SER A 13 11.20 -4.76 30.65
CA SER A 13 11.69 -6.10 30.38
C SER A 13 11.07 -6.67 29.09
N SER A 14 9.75 -6.55 28.91
CA SER A 14 9.06 -7.04 27.71
C SER A 14 9.58 -6.35 26.43
N ALA A 15 9.88 -5.05 26.47
CA ALA A 15 10.48 -4.34 25.34
C ALA A 15 11.90 -4.80 25.00
N LEU A 16 12.73 -5.05 26.03
CA LEU A 16 14.12 -5.51 25.86
C LEU A 16 14.17 -6.94 25.29
N TRP A 17 13.33 -7.84 25.80
CA TRP A 17 13.14 -9.19 25.24
C TRP A 17 12.57 -9.15 23.82
N ALA A 18 11.60 -8.26 23.52
CA ALA A 18 11.10 -8.06 22.16
C ALA A 18 12.20 -7.65 21.18
N ALA A 19 13.10 -6.74 21.61
CA ALA A 19 14.26 -6.31 20.83
C ALA A 19 15.33 -7.41 20.68
N MET A 20 15.50 -8.32 21.63
CA MET A 20 16.36 -9.50 21.46
C MET A 20 15.74 -10.49 20.46
N LEU A 21 14.48 -10.84 20.66
CA LEU A 21 13.75 -11.81 19.85
C LEU A 21 13.62 -11.33 18.38
N SER A 22 13.32 -10.05 18.15
CA SER A 22 13.29 -9.50 16.80
C SER A 22 14.67 -9.40 16.14
N ARG A 23 15.76 -9.24 16.90
CA ARG A 23 17.14 -9.32 16.36
C ARG A 23 17.52 -10.75 15.97
N LEU A 24 17.12 -11.75 16.76
CA LEU A 24 17.35 -13.17 16.47
C LEU A 24 16.56 -13.66 15.24
N LEU A 25 15.30 -13.20 15.09
CA LEU A 25 14.45 -13.57 13.95
C LEU A 25 14.63 -12.66 12.72
N ALA A 26 15.52 -11.66 12.76
CA ALA A 26 15.71 -10.71 11.66
C ALA A 26 16.38 -11.33 10.43
N LYS A 27 15.97 -10.87 9.23
CA LYS A 27 16.56 -11.22 7.91
C LYS A 27 18.08 -10.99 7.77
N LYS A 28 18.77 -10.42 8.76
CA LYS A 28 20.23 -10.16 8.76
C LYS A 28 21.07 -11.30 9.39
N SER A 29 20.47 -12.36 9.93
CA SER A 29 21.22 -13.55 10.37
C SER A 29 21.92 -14.23 9.19
N LYS A 30 23.15 -14.74 9.42
CA LYS A 30 23.94 -15.49 8.42
C LYS A 30 23.27 -16.78 7.93
N ARG A 31 22.41 -17.39 8.76
CA ARG A 31 21.47 -18.46 8.39
C ARG A 31 20.05 -17.96 8.69
N LYS A 32 19.17 -18.02 7.69
CA LYS A 32 17.74 -17.81 7.90
C LYS A 32 17.19 -19.04 8.61
N LEU A 33 16.43 -18.83 9.70
CA LEU A 33 15.65 -19.91 10.30
C LEU A 33 14.44 -20.19 9.41
N GLU A 34 14.22 -21.47 9.13
CA GLU A 34 13.01 -21.97 8.45
C GLU A 34 12.01 -22.53 9.46
N ILE A 35 10.79 -22.84 9.03
CA ILE A 35 9.72 -23.39 9.89
C ILE A 35 10.10 -24.76 10.48
N THR A 36 11.01 -25.48 9.81
CA THR A 36 11.65 -26.73 10.26
C THR A 36 12.74 -26.52 11.32
N ASP A 37 13.40 -25.35 11.34
CA ASP A 37 14.44 -25.02 12.32
C ASP A 37 13.85 -24.55 13.67
N LEU A 38 12.64 -24.00 13.65
CA LEU A 38 12.00 -23.40 14.82
C LEU A 38 10.47 -23.45 14.71
N GLN A 39 9.83 -24.12 15.68
CA GLN A 39 8.40 -24.00 15.93
C GLN A 39 8.15 -23.23 17.24
N LEU A 40 7.21 -22.29 17.20
CA LEU A 40 6.82 -21.44 18.33
C LEU A 40 5.33 -21.66 18.66
N PRO A 41 4.95 -21.86 19.93
CA PRO A 41 3.54 -21.92 20.31
C PRO A 41 2.92 -20.52 20.31
N TRP A 42 1.79 -20.35 19.63
CA TRP A 42 1.08 -19.07 19.57
C TRP A 42 0.31 -18.75 20.87
N ARG A 43 -0.23 -19.78 21.54
CA ARG A 43 -1.13 -19.65 22.70
C ARG A 43 -0.58 -18.80 23.86
N PRO A 44 0.71 -18.90 24.28
CA PRO A 44 1.23 -18.07 25.36
C PRO A 44 1.26 -16.58 25.02
N LEU A 45 1.59 -16.24 23.77
CA LEU A 45 1.62 -14.85 23.28
C LEU A 45 0.19 -14.28 23.18
N TRP A 46 -0.74 -15.09 22.66
CA TRP A 46 -2.16 -14.76 22.67
C TRP A 46 -2.70 -14.58 24.09
N GLY A 47 -2.34 -15.45 25.04
CA GLY A 47 -2.74 -15.33 26.45
C GLY A 47 -2.22 -14.05 27.12
N ALA A 48 -1.01 -13.60 26.78
CA ALA A 48 -0.49 -12.30 27.22
C ALA A 48 -1.28 -11.13 26.59
N LEU A 49 -1.51 -11.18 25.28
CA LEU A 49 -2.30 -10.17 24.57
C LEU A 49 -3.74 -10.11 25.10
N LYS A 50 -4.35 -11.26 25.44
CA LYS A 50 -5.70 -11.39 25.99
C LYS A 50 -5.83 -10.78 27.38
N LYS A 51 -4.78 -10.86 28.21
CA LYS A 51 -4.75 -10.16 29.50
C LYS A 51 -4.74 -8.64 29.33
N GLU A 52 -4.01 -8.11 28.34
CA GLU A 52 -3.90 -6.66 28.09
C GLU A 52 -5.10 -6.07 27.34
N LEU A 53 -5.70 -6.79 26.38
CA LEU A 53 -6.82 -6.29 25.57
C LEU A 53 -8.14 -6.17 26.35
N TRP A 54 -8.40 -7.07 27.30
CA TRP A 54 -9.69 -7.17 28.01
C TRP A 54 -9.66 -6.64 29.46
N VAL A 55 -8.70 -5.78 29.82
CA VAL A 55 -8.66 -5.12 31.14
C VAL A 55 -9.86 -4.18 31.33
N LYS A 56 -10.84 -4.57 32.17
CA LYS A 56 -12.06 -3.78 32.45
C LYS A 56 -11.83 -2.41 33.12
N LYS A 57 -10.61 -2.07 33.54
CA LYS A 57 -10.25 -0.78 34.17
C LYS A 57 -9.46 0.11 33.21
N ARG A 58 -10.07 1.21 32.75
CA ARG A 58 -9.37 2.32 32.08
C ARG A 58 -8.47 3.06 33.07
N VAL A 59 -7.25 2.60 33.28
CA VAL A 59 -6.19 3.37 33.97
C VAL A 59 -5.21 3.90 32.92
N ARG A 60 -4.69 5.12 33.13
CA ARG A 60 -3.97 5.92 32.12
C ARG A 60 -2.69 5.25 31.58
N ASP A 61 -2.54 5.38 30.26
CA ASP A 61 -1.33 5.45 29.42
C ASP A 61 -0.21 4.39 29.43
N SER A 62 -0.11 3.44 30.37
CA SER A 62 1.01 2.47 30.35
C SER A 62 0.80 1.24 29.43
N SER A 63 -0.41 0.68 29.34
CA SER A 63 -0.66 -0.61 28.66
C SER A 63 -0.62 -0.55 27.13
N ARG A 64 -0.89 0.62 26.53
CA ARG A 64 -0.87 0.79 25.05
C ARG A 64 0.47 0.43 24.43
N ASN A 65 1.58 0.67 25.13
CA ASN A 65 2.91 0.30 24.64
C ASN A 65 3.12 -1.22 24.71
N VAL A 66 2.64 -1.89 25.76
CA VAL A 66 2.71 -3.35 25.92
C VAL A 66 1.92 -4.05 24.80
N VAL A 67 0.68 -3.62 24.53
CA VAL A 67 -0.14 -4.17 23.42
C VAL A 67 0.57 -4.02 22.07
N ASN A 68 1.17 -2.85 21.78
CA ASN A 68 1.91 -2.64 20.53
C ASN A 68 3.17 -3.52 20.43
N VAL A 69 3.88 -3.71 21.54
CA VAL A 69 5.06 -4.60 21.62
C VAL A 69 4.66 -6.06 21.40
N LEU A 70 3.59 -6.54 22.04
CA LEU A 70 3.08 -7.90 21.87
C LEU A 70 2.61 -8.17 20.42
N LEU A 71 1.90 -7.22 19.81
CA LEU A 71 1.51 -7.30 18.38
C LEU A 71 2.73 -7.29 17.44
N TYR A 72 3.77 -6.52 17.75
CA TYR A 72 5.03 -6.55 16.99
C TYR A 72 5.76 -7.89 17.13
N ILE A 73 5.81 -8.48 18.33
CA ILE A 73 6.36 -9.83 18.53
C ILE A 73 5.55 -10.86 17.73
N ALA A 74 4.21 -10.81 17.78
CA ALA A 74 3.35 -11.73 17.03
C ALA A 74 3.65 -11.71 15.52
N ALA A 75 3.84 -10.51 14.97
CA ALA A 75 4.24 -10.33 13.57
C ALA A 75 5.63 -10.91 13.22
N GLN A 76 6.55 -11.07 14.19
CA GLN A 76 7.84 -11.75 13.97
C GLN A 76 7.74 -13.27 14.17
N CYS A 77 6.92 -13.71 15.13
CA CYS A 77 6.77 -15.13 15.48
C CYS A 77 5.88 -15.92 14.50
N LYS A 78 4.93 -15.27 13.80
CA LYS A 78 3.93 -15.93 12.93
C LYS A 78 4.53 -16.98 11.98
N ARG A 79 5.68 -16.68 11.34
CA ARG A 79 6.35 -17.58 10.36
C ARG A 79 6.85 -18.91 10.96
N TYR A 80 6.82 -19.03 12.28
CA TYR A 80 7.29 -20.20 13.03
C TYR A 80 6.14 -20.90 13.78
N TYR A 81 4.88 -20.54 13.55
CA TYR A 81 3.74 -21.30 14.08
C TYR A 81 3.53 -22.56 13.22
N SER A 82 3.16 -23.70 13.81
CA SER A 82 2.90 -24.92 13.01
C SER A 82 1.68 -24.73 12.13
N GLU A 83 1.74 -25.26 10.91
CA GLU A 83 0.61 -25.25 9.97
C GLU A 83 -0.58 -26.03 10.55
N ASP A 84 -0.33 -27.09 11.34
CA ASP A 84 -1.36 -27.88 12.04
C ASP A 84 -2.14 -27.09 13.09
N GLU A 85 -1.57 -25.99 13.63
CA GLU A 85 -2.27 -25.15 14.62
C GLU A 85 -3.21 -24.13 13.96
N ILE A 86 -3.16 -23.93 12.64
CA ILE A 86 -3.97 -22.93 11.93
C ILE A 86 -5.48 -23.10 12.22
N PRO A 87 -6.11 -24.29 12.09
CA PRO A 87 -7.53 -24.45 12.41
C PRO A 87 -7.85 -24.02 13.84
N SER A 88 -7.03 -24.43 14.81
CA SER A 88 -7.25 -24.07 16.22
C SER A 88 -7.00 -22.58 16.50
N THR A 89 -6.15 -21.88 15.74
CA THR A 89 -6.03 -20.41 15.85
C THR A 89 -7.29 -19.74 15.33
N LEU A 90 -7.83 -20.18 14.20
CA LEU A 90 -9.03 -19.63 13.58
C LEU A 90 -10.26 -19.86 14.45
N ASP A 91 -10.43 -21.05 15.04
CA ASP A 91 -11.53 -21.35 15.96
C ASP A 91 -11.52 -20.46 17.23
N GLU A 92 -10.34 -20.07 17.75
CA GLU A 92 -10.27 -19.16 18.89
C GLU A 92 -10.45 -17.68 18.48
N PHE A 93 -10.15 -17.32 17.23
CA PHE A 93 -10.13 -15.93 16.75
C PHE A 93 -11.41 -15.48 16.04
N LEU A 94 -12.01 -16.33 15.20
CA LEU A 94 -13.22 -16.01 14.43
C LEU A 94 -14.42 -15.61 15.33
N PRO A 95 -14.72 -16.29 16.46
CA PRO A 95 -15.85 -15.90 17.33
C PRO A 95 -15.66 -14.54 18.01
N LEU A 96 -14.42 -14.02 18.06
CA LEU A 96 -14.08 -12.73 18.65
C LEU A 96 -14.15 -11.59 17.61
N MET A 97 -14.13 -11.92 16.31
CA MET A 97 -14.25 -10.93 15.22
C MET A 97 -15.67 -10.35 15.06
N THR A 98 -16.67 -10.92 15.72
CA THR A 98 -18.08 -10.46 15.63
C THR A 98 -18.49 -9.48 16.73
N GLN A 99 -17.67 -9.26 17.76
CA GLN A 99 -18.09 -8.57 19.00
C GLN A 99 -17.72 -7.08 19.08
N ASP A 100 -16.59 -6.65 18.51
CA ASP A 100 -16.16 -5.24 18.44
C ASP A 100 -15.20 -5.08 17.27
N VAL A 101 -15.56 -4.23 16.28
CA VAL A 101 -14.73 -3.90 15.10
C VAL A 101 -13.27 -3.61 15.46
N ARG A 102 -13.00 -2.99 16.60
CA ARG A 102 -11.65 -2.71 17.07
C ARG A 102 -10.90 -3.97 17.49
N LEU A 103 -11.55 -4.91 18.18
CA LEU A 103 -10.97 -6.19 18.54
C LEU A 103 -10.76 -7.05 17.29
N SER A 104 -11.76 -7.11 16.40
CA SER A 104 -11.68 -7.80 15.10
C SER A 104 -10.46 -7.34 14.32
N LEU A 105 -10.23 -6.02 14.23
CA LEU A 105 -9.07 -5.44 13.54
C LEU A 105 -7.73 -5.76 14.22
N GLN A 106 -7.68 -5.90 15.55
CA GLN A 106 -6.45 -6.30 16.25
C GLN A 106 -6.13 -7.80 16.06
N ILE A 107 -7.15 -8.64 15.99
CA ILE A 107 -7.04 -10.08 15.72
C ILE A 107 -6.65 -10.32 14.25
N VAL A 108 -7.31 -9.64 13.32
CA VAL A 108 -6.94 -9.55 11.89
C VAL A 108 -5.48 -9.11 11.73
N SER A 109 -5.03 -8.14 12.52
CA SER A 109 -3.61 -7.71 12.51
C SER A 109 -2.65 -8.80 13.00
N MET A 110 -3.07 -9.69 13.90
CA MET A 110 -2.24 -10.83 14.32
C MET A 110 -2.17 -11.93 13.24
N LEU A 111 -3.26 -12.14 12.49
CA LEU A 111 -3.36 -13.17 11.45
C LEU A 111 -2.68 -12.78 10.12
N LEU A 112 -2.78 -11.53 9.68
CA LEU A 112 -2.53 -11.14 8.28
C LEU A 112 -1.24 -10.32 8.03
N ILE A 113 -0.35 -10.19 9.02
CA ILE A 113 0.94 -9.53 8.76
C ILE A 113 1.88 -10.49 8.02
N GLU A 114 2.12 -10.16 6.76
CA GLU A 114 3.28 -10.59 5.99
C GLU A 114 4.14 -9.38 5.59
N HIS A 115 5.45 -9.63 5.50
CA HIS A 115 6.57 -8.81 5.01
C HIS A 115 6.52 -7.27 4.98
N PRO A 116 7.52 -6.59 5.61
CA PRO A 116 8.00 -5.30 5.13
C PRO A 116 8.98 -5.51 3.96
N LEU A 117 8.67 -4.97 2.79
CA LEU A 117 9.63 -4.79 1.71
C LEU A 117 10.43 -3.49 1.89
N ASN A 118 11.75 -3.63 1.73
CA ASN A 118 12.78 -2.65 1.38
C ASN A 118 12.57 -1.17 1.77
N ALA A 119 13.37 -0.73 2.74
CA ALA A 119 13.94 0.62 2.74
C ALA A 119 15.46 0.50 2.95
N SER A 120 16.24 0.77 1.91
CA SER A 120 17.68 0.95 2.00
C SER A 120 17.97 2.45 1.99
N THR A 121 18.58 2.97 3.06
CA THR A 121 19.77 3.85 3.04
C THR A 121 20.17 4.21 4.48
N THR A 122 21.47 4.50 4.67
CA THR A 122 22.07 5.10 5.89
C THR A 122 21.80 4.40 7.23
N ALA A 123 22.59 3.36 7.53
CA ALA A 123 22.71 2.78 8.88
C ALA A 123 24.18 2.59 9.31
N GLY A 124 25.04 3.57 8.98
CA GLY A 124 26.41 3.70 9.49
C GLY A 124 26.59 4.87 10.48
N HIS A 125 25.49 5.47 10.93
CA HIS A 125 25.45 6.61 11.86
C HIS A 125 24.42 6.44 12.99
N ALA A 126 23.75 5.28 13.07
CA ALA A 126 22.67 5.03 14.03
C ALA A 126 23.12 4.25 15.28
N ASP A 127 24.26 3.54 15.23
CA ASP A 127 24.69 2.65 16.30
C ASP A 127 25.17 3.42 17.56
N SER A 128 25.60 4.68 17.41
CA SER A 128 26.05 5.54 18.51
C SER A 128 24.92 6.13 19.38
N MET A 129 23.65 6.01 18.97
CA MET A 129 22.49 6.60 19.67
C MET A 129 21.39 5.58 20.04
N ALA A 130 21.66 4.29 19.89
CA ALA A 130 20.65 3.23 19.99
C ALA A 130 19.99 3.08 21.37
N ASP A 131 20.65 3.51 22.45
CA ASP A 131 20.31 3.07 23.81
C ASP A 131 19.11 3.81 24.46
N ARG A 132 18.74 5.00 23.97
CA ARG A 132 17.53 5.73 24.44
C ARG A 132 16.31 5.58 23.53
N GLN A 133 16.49 5.21 22.26
CA GLN A 133 15.40 5.14 21.28
C GLN A 133 14.75 3.74 21.20
N SER A 134 15.44 2.70 21.65
CA SER A 134 15.03 1.29 21.64
C SER A 134 13.70 1.01 22.38
N LEU A 135 13.35 1.83 23.38
CA LEU A 135 12.11 1.73 24.16
C LEU A 135 10.85 2.22 23.42
N LYS A 136 10.97 2.67 22.15
CA LYS A 136 9.83 3.06 21.31
C LYS A 136 9.70 2.19 20.06
N ILE A 137 9.55 0.88 20.25
CA ILE A 137 9.08 -0.03 19.18
C ILE A 137 7.63 0.34 18.83
N LYS A 138 7.48 1.27 17.89
CA LYS A 138 6.19 1.77 17.41
C LYS A 138 6.05 1.54 15.90
N LYS A 139 6.19 0.29 15.46
CA LYS A 139 5.61 -0.14 14.18
C LYS A 139 4.09 -0.14 14.33
N SER A 140 3.49 1.03 14.08
CA SER A 140 2.05 1.15 13.90
C SER A 140 1.60 0.19 12.81
N ILE A 141 0.69 -0.72 13.12
CA ILE A 141 0.08 -1.57 12.09
C ILE A 141 -0.62 -0.65 11.09
N ASN A 142 -0.24 -0.79 9.82
CA ASN A 142 -0.85 -0.06 8.72
C ASN A 142 -2.19 -0.72 8.39
N ARG A 143 -3.28 -0.17 8.94
CA ARG A 143 -4.62 -0.76 8.82
C ARG A 143 -5.10 -0.81 7.38
N GLN A 144 -4.74 0.19 6.59
CA GLN A 144 -5.03 0.25 5.16
C GLN A 144 -4.37 -0.91 4.40
N GLN A 145 -3.09 -1.20 4.71
CA GLN A 145 -2.38 -2.34 4.12
C GLN A 145 -2.94 -3.70 4.56
N ALA A 146 -3.31 -3.83 5.85
CA ALA A 146 -3.93 -5.06 6.34
C ALA A 146 -5.27 -5.34 5.63
N LEU A 147 -6.11 -4.32 5.46
CA LEU A 147 -7.38 -4.44 4.73
C LEU A 147 -7.17 -4.72 3.24
N SER A 148 -6.19 -4.08 2.61
CA SER A 148 -5.91 -4.30 1.19
C SER A 148 -5.40 -5.71 0.92
N LYS A 149 -4.56 -6.27 1.80
CA LYS A 149 -4.15 -7.69 1.73
C LYS A 149 -5.36 -8.62 1.78
N ILE A 150 -6.28 -8.44 2.73
CA ILE A 150 -7.50 -9.26 2.83
C ILE A 150 -8.26 -9.22 1.50
N MET A 151 -8.59 -8.02 1.02
CA MET A 151 -9.39 -7.88 -0.21
C MET A 151 -8.68 -8.45 -1.44
N VAL A 152 -7.39 -8.17 -1.62
CA VAL A 152 -6.64 -8.70 -2.78
C VAL A 152 -6.52 -10.22 -2.74
N TYR A 153 -6.25 -10.82 -1.58
CA TYR A 153 -6.07 -12.27 -1.46
C TYR A 153 -7.41 -13.03 -1.36
N SER A 154 -8.54 -12.35 -1.13
CA SER A 154 -9.89 -12.94 -1.27
C SER A 154 -10.39 -13.00 -2.71
N ILE A 155 -9.83 -12.23 -3.65
CA ILE A 155 -10.21 -12.31 -5.07
C ILE A 155 -9.68 -13.63 -5.65
N SER A 156 -10.55 -14.48 -6.19
CA SER A 156 -10.14 -15.76 -6.76
C SER A 156 -10.87 -16.08 -8.06
N ALA A 157 -10.33 -16.99 -8.88
CA ALA A 157 -11.00 -17.46 -10.09
C ALA A 157 -12.11 -18.49 -9.80
N ASP A 158 -12.05 -19.15 -8.64
CA ASP A 158 -13.07 -20.06 -8.09
C ASP A 158 -14.02 -19.39 -7.08
N ASP A 159 -13.91 -18.08 -6.87
CA ASP A 159 -14.78 -17.29 -5.98
C ASP A 159 -16.25 -17.37 -6.47
N PRO A 160 -17.22 -17.72 -5.60
CA PRO A 160 -18.61 -17.86 -6.01
C PRO A 160 -19.14 -16.60 -6.69
N ILE A 161 -19.80 -16.79 -7.83
CA ILE A 161 -20.38 -15.69 -8.60
C ILE A 161 -21.62 -15.18 -7.87
N ARG A 162 -21.69 -13.87 -7.65
CA ARG A 162 -22.90 -13.23 -7.14
C ARG A 162 -23.88 -13.00 -8.30
N GLU A 163 -24.99 -13.72 -8.32
CA GLU A 163 -26.06 -13.44 -9.29
C GLU A 163 -26.90 -12.23 -8.81
N ILE A 164 -26.52 -11.04 -9.27
CA ILE A 164 -27.39 -9.86 -9.30
C ILE A 164 -27.77 -9.62 -10.76
N VAL A 165 -29.01 -9.19 -11.00
CA VAL A 165 -29.63 -8.98 -12.33
C VAL A 165 -28.63 -8.53 -13.41
N ASN A 166 -28.38 -9.42 -14.37
CA ASN A 166 -27.53 -9.25 -15.56
C ASN A 166 -26.01 -9.07 -15.40
N ASP A 167 -25.43 -9.11 -14.21
CA ASP A 167 -23.95 -9.11 -14.07
C ASP A 167 -23.44 -10.30 -13.24
N LYS A 168 -22.30 -10.86 -13.66
CA LYS A 168 -21.68 -12.06 -13.09
C LYS A 168 -20.28 -11.74 -12.62
N SER A 169 -20.18 -11.19 -11.42
CA SER A 169 -18.93 -10.84 -10.76
C SER A 169 -18.63 -11.76 -9.56
N PRO A 170 -17.35 -12.12 -9.35
CA PRO A 170 -16.86 -12.70 -8.10
C PRO A 170 -17.21 -11.84 -6.88
N ILE A 171 -17.70 -12.44 -5.80
CA ILE A 171 -18.17 -11.72 -4.58
C ILE A 171 -17.11 -10.78 -4.01
N ALA A 172 -15.84 -11.19 -3.97
CA ALA A 172 -14.75 -10.35 -3.46
C ALA A 172 -14.56 -9.09 -4.30
N LEU A 173 -14.75 -9.20 -5.62
CA LEU A 173 -14.57 -8.11 -6.56
C LEU A 173 -15.80 -7.17 -6.59
N ASP A 174 -17.03 -7.70 -6.57
CA ASP A 174 -18.28 -6.93 -6.34
C ASP A 174 -18.20 -6.10 -5.05
N THR A 175 -17.73 -6.72 -3.96
CA THR A 175 -17.59 -6.05 -2.67
C THR A 175 -16.57 -4.91 -2.73
N LEU A 176 -15.47 -5.09 -3.46
CA LEU A 176 -14.47 -4.04 -3.69
C LEU A 176 -15.03 -2.91 -4.55
N GLU A 177 -15.71 -3.23 -5.67
CA GLU A 177 -16.32 -2.25 -6.55
C GLU A 177 -17.30 -1.35 -5.79
N ARG A 178 -18.24 -1.95 -5.06
CA ARG A 178 -19.23 -1.21 -4.26
C ARG A 178 -18.61 -0.35 -3.17
N LEU A 179 -17.51 -0.78 -2.56
CA LEU A 179 -16.74 0.04 -1.62
C LEU A 179 -16.08 1.24 -2.31
N ILE A 180 -15.49 1.03 -3.48
CA ILE A 180 -14.84 2.10 -4.24
C ILE A 180 -15.87 3.10 -4.77
N THR A 181 -16.96 2.65 -5.41
CA THR A 181 -18.04 3.54 -5.89
C THR A 181 -18.67 4.36 -4.76
N SER A 182 -18.91 3.75 -3.60
CA SER A 182 -19.46 4.47 -2.43
C SER A 182 -18.49 5.47 -1.80
N THR A 183 -17.19 5.43 -2.15
CA THR A 183 -16.15 6.33 -1.65
C THR A 183 -15.54 7.24 -2.72
N GLU A 184 -15.94 7.13 -3.98
CA GLU A 184 -15.34 7.83 -5.13
C GLU A 184 -15.31 9.36 -4.94
N SER A 185 -16.38 9.94 -4.39
CA SER A 185 -16.49 11.38 -4.14
C SER A 185 -15.39 11.96 -3.23
N PHE A 186 -14.77 11.14 -2.37
CA PHE A 186 -13.67 11.57 -1.48
C PHE A 186 -12.31 11.66 -2.19
N PHE A 187 -12.18 11.15 -3.41
CA PHE A 187 -10.96 11.25 -4.23
C PHE A 187 -10.90 12.53 -5.06
N HIS A 188 -12.02 13.25 -5.19
CA HIS A 188 -12.11 14.43 -6.03
C HIS A 188 -11.26 15.63 -5.49
N PRO A 189 -10.70 16.51 -6.36
CA PRO A 189 -9.91 17.69 -5.96
C PRO A 189 -10.71 18.84 -5.32
N SER A 190 -11.94 19.06 -5.79
CA SER A 190 -13.02 19.63 -4.97
C SER A 190 -13.51 18.55 -4.00
N ASN A 191 -13.98 18.92 -2.81
CA ASN A 191 -14.11 18.12 -1.58
C ASN A 191 -12.83 18.12 -0.74
N SER A 192 -11.64 17.89 -1.34
CA SER A 192 -10.34 17.98 -0.64
C SER A 192 -9.79 19.43 -0.47
N GLY A 193 -10.66 20.45 -0.56
CA GLY A 193 -10.29 21.87 -0.70
C GLY A 193 -10.19 22.73 0.56
N GLN A 194 -10.07 24.05 0.36
CA GLN A 194 -10.00 25.07 1.43
C GLN A 194 -11.36 25.45 2.00
N TRP A 195 -12.46 25.27 1.28
CA TRP A 195 -13.81 25.63 1.74
C TRP A 195 -14.28 24.83 2.97
N THR A 196 -13.61 23.72 3.30
CA THR A 196 -13.74 23.07 4.60
C THR A 196 -13.27 23.93 5.79
N SER A 197 -12.54 25.03 5.56
CA SER A 197 -12.18 26.01 6.60
C SER A 197 -13.19 27.14 6.78
N ALA A 198 -14.15 27.31 5.86
CA ALA A 198 -15.29 28.21 6.03
C ALA A 198 -16.42 27.55 6.84
N VAL A 199 -16.40 26.22 6.95
CA VAL A 199 -17.24 25.49 7.90
C VAL A 199 -16.59 25.62 9.28
N ASN A 200 -17.21 26.40 10.18
CA ASN A 200 -16.73 26.71 11.55
C ASN A 200 -16.65 25.49 12.51
N ASN A 201 -16.56 24.28 11.98
CA ASN A 201 -16.58 23.03 12.73
C ASN A 201 -15.29 22.23 12.50
N PHE A 202 -14.26 22.55 13.28
CA PHE A 202 -12.90 22.02 13.21
C PHE A 202 -12.82 20.47 13.17
N ILE A 203 -13.79 19.80 13.78
CA ILE A 203 -13.91 18.34 13.82
C ILE A 203 -14.31 17.77 12.45
N VAL A 204 -15.18 18.45 11.71
CA VAL A 204 -15.61 18.01 10.35
C VAL A 204 -14.47 18.21 9.35
N MET A 205 -13.77 19.35 9.44
CA MET A 205 -12.61 19.68 8.59
C MET A 205 -11.46 18.67 8.70
N THR A 206 -11.14 18.25 9.92
CA THR A 206 -10.06 17.28 10.16
C THR A 206 -10.44 15.89 9.66
N ASN A 207 -11.69 15.44 9.87
CA ASN A 207 -12.14 14.12 9.45
C ASN A 207 -12.16 13.92 7.93
N ALA A 208 -12.67 14.89 7.14
CA ALA A 208 -12.76 14.74 5.68
C ALA A 208 -11.38 14.66 4.99
N ARG A 209 -10.43 15.53 5.38
CA ARG A 209 -9.06 15.51 4.85
C ARG A 209 -8.30 14.23 5.24
N VAL A 210 -8.44 13.81 6.49
CA VAL A 210 -7.85 12.55 6.97
C VAL A 210 -8.49 11.33 6.31
N LEU A 211 -9.78 11.38 5.96
CA LEU A 211 -10.46 10.30 5.24
C LEU A 211 -9.97 10.18 3.80
N SER A 212 -9.88 11.28 3.05
CA SER A 212 -9.34 11.29 1.67
C SER A 212 -7.92 10.70 1.62
N VAL A 213 -7.00 11.16 2.49
CA VAL A 213 -5.64 10.61 2.59
C VAL A 213 -5.65 9.12 2.98
N LYS A 214 -6.55 8.67 3.86
CA LYS A 214 -6.67 7.24 4.22
C LYS A 214 -7.22 6.38 3.08
N LEU A 215 -8.20 6.88 2.32
CA LEU A 215 -8.78 6.18 1.18
C LEU A 215 -7.78 6.09 0.02
N THR A 216 -7.05 7.17 -0.29
CA THR A 216 -5.98 7.13 -1.29
C THR A 216 -4.80 6.27 -0.82
N SER A 217 -4.49 6.26 0.48
CA SER A 217 -3.53 5.32 1.05
C SER A 217 -3.99 3.88 0.89
N PHE A 218 -5.25 3.57 1.19
CA PHE A 218 -5.84 2.24 0.96
C PHE A 218 -5.77 1.84 -0.52
N LEU A 219 -6.13 2.73 -1.44
CA LEU A 219 -6.01 2.49 -2.88
C LEU A 219 -4.57 2.17 -3.31
N GLN A 220 -3.56 2.88 -2.79
CA GLN A 220 -2.17 2.59 -3.13
C GLN A 220 -1.74 1.20 -2.63
N HIS A 221 -2.07 0.84 -1.37
CA HIS A 221 -1.76 -0.50 -0.87
C HIS A 221 -2.54 -1.56 -1.65
N LEU A 222 -3.79 -1.32 -2.01
CA LEU A 222 -4.61 -2.22 -2.84
C LEU A 222 -3.96 -2.50 -4.19
N THR A 223 -3.55 -1.46 -4.91
CA THR A 223 -2.86 -1.62 -6.20
C THR A 223 -1.46 -2.25 -6.06
N GLY A 224 -0.76 -2.00 -4.95
CA GLY A 224 0.55 -2.58 -4.63
C GLY A 224 0.48 -4.08 -4.33
N GLU A 225 -0.41 -4.48 -3.43
CA GLU A 225 -0.62 -5.89 -3.08
C GLU A 225 -1.15 -6.69 -4.29
N PHE A 226 -1.99 -6.07 -5.14
CA PHE A 226 -2.48 -6.72 -6.37
C PHE A 226 -1.37 -6.95 -7.40
N ILE A 227 -0.47 -5.97 -7.63
CA ILE A 227 0.64 -6.15 -8.57
C ILE A 227 1.71 -7.11 -8.03
N GLU A 228 1.97 -7.11 -6.71
CA GLU A 228 2.85 -8.10 -6.08
C GLU A 228 2.29 -9.53 -6.28
N ARG A 229 1.02 -9.75 -5.91
CA ARG A 229 0.35 -11.05 -6.13
C ARG A 229 0.33 -11.48 -7.60
N TRP A 230 -0.01 -10.56 -8.52
CA TRP A 230 -0.04 -10.83 -9.96
C TRP A 230 1.30 -11.31 -10.52
N HIS A 231 2.42 -10.85 -9.95
CA HIS A 231 3.76 -11.30 -10.33
C HIS A 231 4.23 -12.53 -9.56
N GLU A 232 3.80 -12.72 -8.30
CA GLU A 232 4.12 -13.91 -7.51
C GLU A 232 3.49 -15.17 -8.11
N GLU A 233 2.22 -15.11 -8.52
CA GLU A 233 1.51 -16.22 -9.18
C GLU A 233 2.11 -16.62 -10.55
N GLN A 234 3.00 -15.80 -11.11
CA GLN A 234 3.73 -16.12 -12.36
C GLN A 234 5.09 -16.79 -12.11
N GLN A 235 5.50 -16.98 -10.85
CA GLN A 235 6.76 -17.62 -10.50
C GLN A 235 6.56 -19.11 -10.26
N GLU A 236 7.50 -19.93 -10.74
CA GLU A 236 7.52 -21.39 -10.54
C GLU A 236 7.55 -21.80 -9.05
N THR A 237 7.97 -20.89 -8.17
CA THR A 237 7.99 -21.08 -6.71
C THR A 237 6.67 -20.78 -6.01
N CYS A 238 5.62 -20.35 -6.73
CA CYS A 238 4.33 -20.02 -6.14
C CYS A 238 3.65 -21.29 -5.59
N LYS A 239 3.17 -21.21 -4.33
CA LYS A 239 2.45 -22.30 -3.67
C LYS A 239 0.93 -22.25 -3.88
N THR A 240 0.39 -21.13 -4.37
CA THR A 240 -1.04 -20.92 -4.56
C THR A 240 -1.56 -21.86 -5.66
N PRO A 241 -2.68 -22.60 -5.46
CA PRO A 241 -3.26 -23.44 -6.50
C PRO A 241 -3.65 -22.65 -7.75
N VAL A 242 -3.40 -23.22 -8.94
CA VAL A 242 -3.68 -22.56 -10.23
C VAL A 242 -5.17 -22.20 -10.41
N THR A 243 -6.07 -22.96 -9.78
CA THR A 243 -7.52 -22.67 -9.75
C THR A 243 -7.89 -21.39 -9.02
N GLN A 244 -6.97 -20.84 -8.21
CA GLN A 244 -7.17 -19.63 -7.41
C GLN A 244 -6.43 -18.41 -7.97
N TRP A 245 -5.65 -18.58 -9.04
CA TRP A 245 -4.83 -17.52 -9.62
C TRP A 245 -5.67 -16.39 -10.23
N LEU A 246 -5.13 -15.18 -10.19
CA LEU A 246 -5.72 -14.01 -10.81
C LEU A 246 -5.78 -14.19 -12.34
N THR A 247 -6.98 -14.21 -12.90
CA THR A 247 -7.17 -14.25 -14.35
C THR A 247 -6.95 -12.89 -15.00
N ARG A 248 -6.72 -12.87 -16.32
CA ARG A 248 -6.65 -11.64 -17.11
C ARG A 248 -7.95 -10.81 -17.03
N ALA A 249 -9.09 -11.47 -16.82
CA ALA A 249 -10.39 -10.82 -16.64
C ALA A 249 -10.48 -10.13 -15.26
N LEU A 250 -10.11 -10.85 -14.18
CA LEU A 250 -10.01 -10.29 -12.82
C LEU A 250 -9.10 -9.05 -12.77
N ARG A 251 -7.90 -9.14 -13.38
CA ARG A 251 -6.98 -8.00 -13.51
C ARG A 251 -7.61 -6.81 -14.25
N ARG A 252 -8.31 -7.05 -15.36
CA ARG A 252 -8.96 -5.99 -16.15
C ARG A 252 -10.04 -5.28 -15.33
N ALA A 253 -10.89 -6.04 -14.65
CA ALA A 253 -11.96 -5.50 -13.82
C ALA A 253 -11.40 -4.73 -12.61
N PHE A 254 -10.38 -5.26 -11.91
CA PHE A 254 -9.68 -4.57 -10.83
C PHE A 254 -9.09 -3.21 -11.27
N VAL A 255 -8.46 -3.16 -12.44
CA VAL A 255 -7.91 -1.92 -13.02
C VAL A 255 -9.03 -0.93 -13.35
N ASN A 256 -10.15 -1.38 -13.92
CA ASN A 256 -11.31 -0.53 -14.20
C ASN A 256 -11.88 0.12 -12.91
N ILE A 257 -12.12 -0.69 -11.87
CA ILE A 257 -12.63 -0.25 -10.56
C ILE A 257 -11.70 0.82 -9.94
N SER A 258 -10.39 0.59 -10.00
CA SER A 258 -9.38 1.42 -9.33
C SER A 258 -8.98 2.68 -10.11
N ARG A 259 -9.33 2.76 -11.41
CA ARG A 259 -8.92 3.82 -12.35
C ARG A 259 -9.41 5.22 -11.96
N THR A 260 -10.74 5.41 -11.86
CA THR A 260 -11.35 6.71 -11.60
C THR A 260 -10.86 7.33 -10.28
N PRO A 261 -10.84 6.61 -9.14
CA PRO A 261 -10.29 7.13 -7.88
C PRO A 261 -8.83 7.59 -7.97
N ALA A 262 -7.99 6.88 -8.75
CA ALA A 262 -6.58 7.23 -8.90
C ALA A 262 -6.36 8.46 -9.78
N LEU A 263 -7.10 8.58 -10.89
CA LEU A 263 -7.06 9.75 -11.78
C LEU A 263 -7.58 11.01 -11.07
N LEU A 264 -8.67 10.91 -10.31
CA LEU A 264 -9.17 12.00 -9.47
C LEU A 264 -8.16 12.38 -8.38
N GLY A 265 -7.64 11.39 -7.66
CA GLY A 265 -6.72 11.59 -6.53
C GLY A 265 -5.37 12.19 -6.94
N MET A 266 -4.91 11.98 -8.19
CA MET A 266 -3.70 12.57 -8.75
C MET A 266 -3.75 14.11 -8.76
N PHE A 267 -4.93 14.71 -8.84
CA PHE A 267 -5.12 16.16 -8.79
C PHE A 267 -5.49 16.68 -7.38
N SER A 268 -5.35 15.84 -6.34
CA SER A 268 -5.64 16.23 -4.95
C SER A 268 -4.80 17.43 -4.50
N LYS A 269 -5.45 18.37 -3.80
CA LYS A 269 -4.82 19.55 -3.19
C LYS A 269 -3.95 19.21 -1.97
N HIS A 270 -3.98 17.95 -1.51
CA HIS A 270 -3.15 17.49 -0.39
C HIS A 270 -1.94 16.70 -0.92
N PRO A 271 -0.69 17.18 -0.75
CA PRO A 271 0.49 16.57 -1.37
C PRO A 271 0.68 15.07 -1.09
N ILE A 272 0.39 14.63 0.14
CA ILE A 272 0.43 13.20 0.48
C ILE A 272 -0.59 12.41 -0.37
N SER A 273 -1.85 12.83 -0.48
CA SER A 273 -2.86 12.11 -1.28
C SER A 273 -2.47 12.07 -2.75
N LEU A 274 -1.98 13.18 -3.30
CA LEU A 274 -1.47 13.26 -4.67
C LEU A 274 -0.36 12.22 -4.92
N GLY A 275 0.64 12.15 -4.04
CA GLY A 275 1.75 11.19 -4.16
C GLY A 275 1.31 9.73 -3.99
N LEU A 276 0.34 9.45 -3.10
CA LEU A 276 -0.25 8.12 -2.92
C LEU A 276 -1.02 7.68 -4.19
N ALA A 277 -1.84 8.58 -4.78
CA ALA A 277 -2.59 8.33 -6.00
C ALA A 277 -1.68 8.11 -7.22
N GLN A 278 -0.61 8.91 -7.35
CA GLN A 278 0.44 8.67 -8.33
C GLN A 278 1.14 7.33 -8.12
N GLY A 279 1.34 6.91 -6.87
CA GLY A 279 1.76 5.55 -6.52
C GLY A 279 0.81 4.48 -7.10
N SER A 280 -0.50 4.67 -6.95
CA SER A 280 -1.51 3.76 -7.48
C SER A 280 -1.52 3.70 -9.01
N LEU A 281 -1.47 4.86 -9.68
CA LEU A 281 -1.41 4.93 -11.15
C LEU A 281 -0.20 4.17 -11.69
N ARG A 282 0.99 4.34 -11.10
CA ARG A 282 2.22 3.61 -11.49
C ARG A 282 2.08 2.10 -11.43
N ALA A 283 1.40 1.54 -10.42
CA ALA A 283 1.13 0.11 -10.36
C ALA A 283 0.13 -0.30 -11.45
N MET A 284 -0.95 0.46 -11.63
CA MET A 284 -2.00 0.13 -12.60
C MET A 284 -1.56 0.25 -14.06
N THR A 285 -0.61 1.12 -14.42
CA THR A 285 -0.08 1.20 -15.78
C THR A 285 0.78 0.00 -16.16
N LEU A 286 1.31 -0.76 -15.20
CA LEU A 286 1.96 -2.04 -15.43
C LEU A 286 0.94 -3.19 -15.51
N LEU A 287 -0.17 -3.11 -14.77
CA LEU A 287 -1.26 -4.09 -14.81
C LEU A 287 -2.12 -4.00 -16.07
N GLY A 288 -2.42 -2.79 -16.54
CA GLY A 288 -3.34 -2.53 -17.64
C GLY A 288 -3.06 -1.21 -18.38
N PRO A 289 -1.92 -1.09 -19.07
CA PRO A 289 -1.53 0.16 -19.75
C PRO A 289 -2.55 0.62 -20.79
N ASN A 290 -3.14 -0.33 -21.55
CA ASN A 290 -4.19 -0.04 -22.54
C ASN A 290 -5.47 0.60 -21.97
N ILE A 291 -5.66 0.57 -20.64
CA ILE A 291 -6.82 1.13 -19.95
C ILE A 291 -6.46 2.47 -19.30
N ILE A 292 -5.35 2.52 -18.57
CA ILE A 292 -4.96 3.72 -17.81
C ILE A 292 -4.29 4.79 -18.70
N MET A 293 -3.44 4.38 -19.65
CA MET A 293 -2.62 5.33 -20.42
C MET A 293 -3.46 6.30 -21.28
N PRO A 294 -4.54 5.88 -21.99
CA PRO A 294 -5.33 6.82 -22.79
C PRO A 294 -5.94 7.96 -21.97
N GLU A 295 -6.63 7.64 -20.87
CA GLU A 295 -7.28 8.64 -19.99
C GLU A 295 -6.26 9.51 -19.25
N PHE A 296 -5.15 8.91 -18.79
CA PHE A 296 -4.06 9.68 -18.20
C PHE A 296 -3.43 10.64 -19.21
N LEU A 297 -3.24 10.22 -20.46
CA LEU A 297 -2.65 11.07 -21.50
C LEU A 297 -3.58 12.21 -21.90
N GLU A 298 -4.89 11.99 -22.02
CA GLU A 298 -5.86 13.07 -22.23
C GLU A 298 -5.77 14.13 -21.12
N CYS A 299 -5.69 13.68 -19.86
CA CYS A 299 -5.45 14.55 -18.71
C CYS A 299 -4.08 15.26 -18.78
N ALA A 300 -3.05 14.58 -19.30
CA ALA A 300 -1.68 15.09 -19.39
C ALA A 300 -1.53 16.16 -20.48
N TYR A 301 -2.03 15.92 -21.70
CA TYR A 301 -2.02 16.89 -22.80
C TYR A 301 -2.73 18.18 -22.38
N GLY A 302 -3.97 18.09 -21.91
CA GLY A 302 -4.71 19.27 -21.43
C GLY A 302 -4.10 19.96 -20.20
N GLY A 303 -3.27 19.27 -19.41
CA GLY A 303 -2.53 19.86 -18.29
C GLY A 303 -1.14 20.43 -18.64
N LEU A 304 -0.63 20.10 -19.84
CA LEU A 304 0.63 20.61 -20.39
C LEU A 304 0.43 21.70 -21.43
N GLU A 305 -0.71 21.75 -22.12
CA GLU A 305 -1.10 22.88 -22.99
C GLU A 305 -1.45 24.12 -22.15
N VAL A 306 -2.16 23.92 -21.04
CA VAL A 306 -2.60 24.98 -20.11
C VAL A 306 -1.52 25.26 -19.05
N VAL A 307 -0.34 25.69 -19.51
CA VAL A 307 0.92 25.86 -18.72
C VAL A 307 0.81 26.88 -17.56
N ASN A 308 -0.24 27.70 -17.55
CA ASN A 308 -0.56 28.66 -16.48
C ASN A 308 -1.28 28.02 -15.27
N GLU A 309 -1.84 26.81 -15.38
CA GLU A 309 -2.40 26.07 -14.24
C GLU A 309 -1.32 25.31 -13.46
N THR A 310 -0.46 26.02 -12.73
CA THR A 310 0.73 25.46 -12.03
C THR A 310 0.46 24.14 -11.27
N HIS A 311 -0.63 24.05 -10.52
CA HIS A 311 -0.97 22.82 -9.75
C HIS A 311 -1.25 21.61 -10.67
N ARG A 312 -1.97 21.82 -11.78
CA ARG A 312 -2.32 20.76 -12.72
C ARG A 312 -1.10 20.34 -13.53
N THR A 313 -0.35 21.31 -14.03
CA THR A 313 0.91 21.10 -14.75
C THR A 313 1.92 20.32 -13.89
N THR A 314 2.15 20.72 -12.64
CA THR A 314 3.09 20.03 -11.73
C THR A 314 2.63 18.61 -11.36
N ALA A 315 1.33 18.41 -11.11
CA ALA A 315 0.76 17.09 -10.86
C ALA A 315 0.98 16.13 -12.05
N VAL A 316 0.66 16.55 -13.28
CA VAL A 316 0.85 15.75 -14.50
C VAL A 316 2.30 15.29 -14.66
N LEU A 317 3.27 16.17 -14.41
CA LEU A 317 4.70 15.85 -14.57
C LEU A 317 5.22 14.89 -13.53
N SER A 318 4.87 15.12 -12.26
CA SER A 318 5.19 14.22 -11.16
C SER A 318 4.57 12.83 -11.38
N THR A 319 3.51 12.73 -12.18
CA THR A 319 2.98 11.45 -12.64
C THR A 319 3.77 10.91 -13.84
N LEU A 320 4.04 11.73 -14.87
CA LEU A 320 4.78 11.32 -16.07
C LEU A 320 6.20 10.82 -15.75
N THR A 321 6.91 11.43 -14.82
CA THR A 321 8.23 10.95 -14.32
C THR A 321 8.16 9.54 -13.77
N GLY A 322 7.01 9.13 -13.25
CA GLY A 322 6.77 7.83 -12.66
C GLY A 322 6.17 6.78 -13.61
N ILE A 323 5.65 7.21 -14.77
CA ILE A 323 5.02 6.39 -15.81
C ILE A 323 5.85 6.48 -17.11
N ASP A 324 7.16 6.69 -16.96
CA ASP A 324 8.18 6.65 -18.01
C ASP A 324 8.22 5.27 -18.72
N ARG A 325 8.10 4.19 -17.95
CA ARG A 325 8.31 2.82 -18.45
C ARG A 325 7.28 2.36 -19.50
N PRO A 326 5.95 2.55 -19.32
CA PRO A 326 4.99 2.29 -20.39
C PRO A 326 5.17 3.16 -21.63
N LEU A 327 5.69 4.39 -21.49
CA LEU A 327 5.87 5.30 -22.63
C LEU A 327 7.14 5.00 -23.45
N SER A 328 8.21 4.56 -22.77
CA SER A 328 9.50 4.19 -23.37
C SER A 328 9.61 2.74 -23.83
N THR A 329 8.91 1.79 -23.18
CA THR A 329 9.08 0.35 -23.42
C THR A 329 7.96 -0.24 -24.26
N GLU A 330 8.23 -0.52 -25.53
CA GLU A 330 7.30 -1.16 -26.49
C GLU A 330 6.65 -2.45 -25.96
N LYS A 331 7.42 -3.29 -25.25
CA LYS A 331 6.92 -4.54 -24.64
C LYS A 331 5.90 -4.33 -23.52
N VAL A 332 5.87 -3.13 -22.91
CA VAL A 332 4.86 -2.76 -21.90
C VAL A 332 3.67 -2.13 -22.59
N TRP A 333 3.90 -1.14 -23.46
CA TRP A 333 2.83 -0.51 -24.22
C TRP A 333 3.29 0.03 -25.58
N LEU A 334 2.95 -0.70 -26.65
CA LEU A 334 3.31 -0.39 -28.04
C LEU A 334 2.96 1.06 -28.47
N ALA A 335 1.80 1.54 -28.03
CA ALA A 335 1.30 2.87 -28.38
C ALA A 335 1.99 4.01 -27.60
N GLY A 336 2.88 3.73 -26.65
CA GLY A 336 3.61 4.77 -25.92
C GLY A 336 4.55 5.60 -26.78
N ARG A 337 5.18 4.97 -27.80
CA ARG A 337 6.22 5.60 -28.63
C ARG A 337 5.79 6.90 -29.30
N LYS A 338 4.56 6.96 -29.83
CA LYS A 338 4.04 8.16 -30.52
C LYS A 338 3.81 9.36 -29.59
N HIS A 339 3.79 9.15 -28.28
CA HIS A 339 3.59 10.20 -27.28
C HIS A 339 4.91 10.78 -26.74
N VAL A 340 6.04 10.08 -26.91
CA VAL A 340 7.33 10.47 -26.35
C VAL A 340 7.77 11.86 -26.82
N VAL A 341 7.85 12.09 -28.14
CA VAL A 341 8.30 13.38 -28.70
C VAL A 341 7.31 14.51 -28.37
N PRO A 342 5.99 14.39 -28.61
CA PRO A 342 5.05 15.47 -28.27
C PRO A 342 5.04 15.86 -26.79
N LEU A 343 5.19 14.91 -25.87
CA LEU A 343 5.24 15.21 -24.43
C LEU A 343 6.55 15.90 -24.02
N LEU A 344 7.67 15.59 -24.67
CA LEU A 344 8.95 16.29 -24.47
C LEU A 344 8.87 17.74 -24.98
N GLU A 345 8.34 17.95 -26.19
CA GLU A 345 8.14 19.28 -26.78
C GLU A 345 7.21 20.15 -25.95
N LEU A 346 6.02 19.64 -25.59
CA LEU A 346 5.07 20.31 -24.71
C LEU A 346 5.66 20.63 -23.33
N ARG A 347 6.75 19.96 -22.92
CA ARG A 347 7.40 20.25 -21.64
C ARG A 347 8.52 21.29 -21.67
N ILE A 348 8.96 21.76 -22.84
CA ILE A 348 9.98 22.82 -22.92
C ILE A 348 9.54 24.12 -22.23
N PRO A 349 8.30 24.64 -22.40
CA PRO A 349 7.78 25.81 -21.64
C PRO A 349 7.64 25.57 -20.12
N GLY A 350 7.92 24.35 -19.68
CA GLY A 350 7.99 23.95 -18.30
C GLY A 350 9.27 24.31 -17.55
N ILE A 351 10.33 24.63 -18.29
CA ILE A 351 11.59 25.13 -17.74
C ILE A 351 11.39 26.64 -17.57
N ASP A 352 10.91 27.02 -16.40
CA ASP A 352 10.42 28.36 -16.07
C ASP A 352 11.30 28.97 -14.97
N ILE A 353 12.03 30.03 -15.31
CA ILE A 353 12.91 30.74 -14.37
C ILE A 353 12.14 31.36 -13.19
N ASN A 354 10.83 31.60 -13.35
CA ASN A 354 9.98 32.20 -12.33
C ASN A 354 9.33 31.16 -11.40
N ASP A 355 9.32 29.89 -11.79
CA ASP A 355 8.75 28.79 -11.01
C ASP A 355 9.76 27.62 -10.89
N PRO A 356 10.59 27.62 -9.83
CA PRO A 356 11.61 26.58 -9.65
C PRO A 356 11.00 25.19 -9.43
N ASN A 357 9.78 25.08 -8.88
CA ASN A 357 9.13 23.78 -8.69
C ASN A 357 8.71 23.18 -10.04
N LYS A 358 8.08 24.00 -10.89
CA LYS A 358 7.72 23.65 -12.27
C LYS A 358 8.96 23.24 -13.08
N THR A 359 10.09 23.93 -12.90
CA THR A 359 11.38 23.57 -13.50
C THR A 359 11.94 22.24 -12.99
N ILE A 360 11.89 21.97 -11.69
CA ILE A 360 12.31 20.67 -11.12
C ILE A 360 11.49 19.53 -11.73
N PHE A 361 10.16 19.64 -11.76
CA PHE A 361 9.32 18.59 -12.35
C PHE A 361 9.51 18.45 -13.87
N ALA A 362 9.80 19.54 -14.60
CA ALA A 362 10.14 19.48 -16.02
C ALA A 362 11.43 18.68 -16.28
N THR A 363 12.48 19.01 -15.54
CA THR A 363 13.80 18.41 -15.71
C THR A 363 13.85 16.97 -15.23
N MET A 364 13.16 16.63 -14.12
CA MET A 364 12.98 15.23 -13.70
C MET A 364 12.27 14.40 -14.78
N PHE A 365 11.25 14.96 -15.45
CA PHE A 365 10.54 14.27 -16.54
C PHE A 365 11.46 13.99 -17.73
N ILE A 366 12.20 15.01 -18.18
CA ILE A 366 13.17 14.88 -19.29
C ILE A 366 14.23 13.81 -18.94
N VAL A 367 14.79 13.85 -17.73
CA VAL A 367 15.81 12.87 -17.28
C VAL A 367 15.24 11.46 -17.26
N ALA A 368 14.04 11.24 -16.69
CA ALA A 368 13.42 9.92 -16.64
C ALA A 368 13.19 9.33 -18.04
N PHE A 369 12.81 10.15 -19.02
CA PHE A 369 12.60 9.68 -20.39
C PHE A 369 13.93 9.40 -21.10
N LEU A 370 14.87 10.35 -21.06
CA LEU A 370 16.17 10.22 -21.73
C LEU A 370 17.05 9.09 -21.17
N GLN A 371 16.82 8.66 -19.92
CA GLN A 371 17.48 7.47 -19.37
C GLN A 371 16.99 6.15 -19.98
N ASN A 372 15.78 6.11 -20.54
CA ASN A 372 15.15 4.90 -21.07
C ASN A 372 15.12 4.83 -22.61
N ILE A 373 15.47 5.92 -23.32
CA ILE A 373 15.44 5.99 -24.79
C ILE A 373 16.81 6.37 -25.36
N LYS A 374 17.11 5.90 -26.58
CA LYS A 374 18.27 6.37 -27.35
C LYS A 374 17.82 7.49 -28.28
N VAL A 375 18.47 8.65 -28.19
CA VAL A 375 18.24 9.78 -29.10
C VAL A 375 19.19 9.67 -30.29
N GLY A 376 18.65 9.75 -31.50
CA GLY A 376 19.37 9.77 -32.76
C GLY A 376 18.43 10.17 -33.88
N ASP A 377 18.97 10.76 -34.95
CA ASP A 377 18.20 11.04 -36.15
C ASP A 377 17.95 9.73 -36.91
N LEU A 378 16.68 9.43 -37.18
CA LEU A 378 16.22 8.25 -37.92
C LEU A 378 15.56 8.64 -39.26
N SER A 379 15.62 9.92 -39.65
CA SER A 379 15.04 10.45 -40.90
C SER A 379 15.66 9.84 -42.16
N SER A 380 16.81 9.18 -42.04
CA SER A 380 17.50 8.45 -43.10
C SER A 380 17.27 6.93 -43.09
N CYS A 381 16.41 6.42 -42.20
CA CYS A 381 16.12 4.99 -42.05
C CYS A 381 14.73 4.56 -42.58
N PHE A 382 13.95 5.48 -43.17
CA PHE A 382 12.58 5.27 -43.64
C PHE A 382 12.39 5.83 -45.06
#